data_AF-A0A6B9Z3E5-F1
#
_entry.id   AF-A0A6B9Z3E5-F1
#
_cell.length_a   1.000
_cell.length_b   1.000
_cell.length_c   1.000
_cell.angle_alpha   90.00
_cell.angle_beta   90.00
_cell.angle_gamma   90.00
#
_symmetry.space_group_name_H-M   'P 1'
#
loop_
_entity.id
_entity.type
_entity.pdbx_description
1 polymer ?
#
loop_
_entity_poly.entity_id
_entity_poly.type
_entity_poly.pdbx_seq_one_letter_code
_entity_poly.pdbx_strand_id
1 'polypeptide(L)'
;MNNLFHKFYRSFYLKTGGYIPAKPLSQPLYPGDFFQIRNGEMVVLGNIFFSHIIGPEDVNISYDEHLNGAEWKFEDGVSRPYSGRSSGHGAGPGEFEFSKQVLAFAGYGSFVFSSADRKLVRIANWSDLQDQLIIKLTQVYYSFREVFVVTESASTAHWSLAVGGSQDAELEIATATENFGLVDIFGHPDVRTIQSKNVEYYHMEKQRRPAFFRAKKLVVQDEKIGVFINELILHRRKHQEWALGFYEQFDTDSVYIHALSGNPGYSLLDSLRANELNANTALLYFKWADMNLDDVEALFPRYGN
;
A
#
# COMPACT_ATOMS: atom_id res chain seq x y z
N MET A 1 2.48 -18.33 -4.12
CA MET A 1 1.01 -18.47 -3.97
C MET A 1 0.31 -17.15 -3.56
N ASN A 2 0.83 -15.95 -3.88
CA ASN A 2 0.33 -14.69 -3.27
C ASN A 2 0.02 -13.51 -4.23
N ASN A 3 -0.09 -13.76 -5.55
CA ASN A 3 -0.31 -12.71 -6.55
C ASN A 3 -1.78 -12.53 -6.98
N LEU A 4 -2.74 -13.16 -6.31
CA LEU A 4 -4.16 -13.07 -6.67
C LEU A 4 -4.63 -11.61 -6.78
N PHE A 5 -4.27 -10.79 -5.80
CA PHE A 5 -4.67 -9.38 -5.73
C PHE A 5 -3.71 -8.43 -6.46
N HIS A 6 -2.63 -8.92 -7.08
CA HIS A 6 -1.59 -8.07 -7.65
C HIS A 6 -2.15 -7.13 -8.74
N LYS A 7 -2.93 -7.67 -9.68
CA LYS A 7 -3.62 -6.89 -10.71
C LYS A 7 -4.57 -5.85 -10.13
N PHE A 8 -5.29 -6.20 -9.06
CA PHE A 8 -6.19 -5.29 -8.37
C PHE A 8 -5.44 -4.12 -7.74
N TYR A 9 -4.39 -4.36 -6.96
CA TYR A 9 -3.63 -3.30 -6.28
C TYR A 9 -2.96 -2.35 -7.29
N ARG A 10 -2.35 -2.91 -8.33
CA ARG A 10 -1.75 -2.12 -9.42
C ARG A 10 -2.78 -1.26 -10.15
N SER A 11 -3.92 -1.84 -10.51
CA SER A 11 -5.01 -1.11 -11.16
C SER A 11 -5.60 -0.05 -10.23
N PHE A 12 -5.75 -0.35 -8.94
CA PHE A 12 -6.26 0.59 -7.94
C PHE A 12 -5.39 1.84 -7.86
N TYR A 13 -4.07 1.66 -7.73
CA TYR A 13 -3.11 2.76 -7.72
C TYR A 13 -3.23 3.62 -8.99
N LEU A 14 -3.24 2.99 -10.17
CA LEU A 14 -3.30 3.71 -11.44
C LEU A 14 -4.64 4.42 -11.69
N LYS A 15 -5.76 3.84 -11.24
CA LYS A 15 -7.12 4.37 -11.51
C LYS A 15 -7.55 5.45 -10.53
N THR A 16 -7.12 5.37 -9.27
CA THR A 16 -7.52 6.30 -8.20
C THR A 16 -6.52 7.46 -8.00
N GLY A 17 -5.56 7.62 -8.91
CA GLY A 17 -4.52 8.64 -8.80
C GLY A 17 -3.54 8.40 -7.64
N GLY A 18 -3.31 7.15 -7.26
CA GLY A 18 -2.26 6.79 -6.30
C GLY A 18 -2.72 6.28 -4.93
N TYR A 19 -4.02 6.03 -4.72
CA TYR A 19 -4.44 5.32 -3.50
C TYR A 19 -4.05 3.84 -3.57
N ILE A 20 -3.78 3.26 -2.41
CA ILE A 20 -3.38 1.87 -2.25
C ILE A 20 -4.34 1.25 -1.23
N PRO A 21 -4.93 0.07 -1.53
CA PRO A 21 -5.68 -0.67 -0.51
C PRO A 21 -4.76 -1.17 0.60
N ALA A 22 -5.24 -1.17 1.85
CA ALA A 22 -4.54 -1.79 2.97
C ALA A 22 -4.31 -3.29 2.69
N LYS A 23 -3.24 -3.86 3.23
CA LYS A 23 -2.95 -5.29 3.10
C LYS A 23 -2.66 -5.89 4.48
N PRO A 24 -3.63 -6.61 5.09
CA PRO A 24 -4.92 -7.05 4.53
C PRO A 24 -5.96 -5.92 4.36
N LEU A 25 -6.92 -6.11 3.43
CA LEU A 25 -7.98 -5.11 3.12
C LEU A 25 -8.86 -4.73 4.31
N SER A 26 -8.94 -5.57 5.33
CA SER A 26 -9.69 -5.31 6.55
C SER A 26 -8.96 -4.40 7.55
N GLN A 27 -7.67 -4.14 7.33
CA GLN A 27 -6.86 -3.33 8.24
C GLN A 27 -7.21 -1.85 8.05
N PRO A 28 -7.71 -1.16 9.08
CA PRO A 28 -7.93 0.28 9.01
C PRO A 28 -6.58 1.01 9.04
N LEU A 29 -6.45 2.04 8.23
CA LEU A 29 -5.29 2.93 8.20
C LEU A 29 -5.75 4.38 8.28
N TYR A 30 -5.23 5.11 9.24
CA TYR A 30 -5.58 6.50 9.53
C TYR A 30 -4.43 7.43 9.13
N PRO A 31 -4.71 8.70 8.81
CA PRO A 31 -3.66 9.68 8.61
C PRO A 31 -2.77 9.76 9.87
N GLY A 32 -1.46 9.73 9.66
CA GLY A 32 -0.47 9.68 10.72
C GLY A 32 -0.03 8.27 11.12
N ASP A 33 -0.69 7.21 10.65
CA ASP A 33 -0.18 5.85 10.86
C ASP A 33 1.15 5.70 10.13
N PHE A 34 2.15 5.14 10.82
CA PHE A 34 3.43 4.83 10.22
C PHE A 34 3.70 3.32 10.24
N PHE A 35 4.27 2.82 9.15
CA PHE A 35 4.39 1.40 8.90
C PHE A 35 5.65 1.07 8.08
N GLN A 36 5.97 -0.22 8.01
CA GLN A 36 6.98 -0.78 7.12
C GLN A 36 6.39 -1.87 6.25
N ILE A 37 6.96 -2.08 5.07
CA ILE A 37 6.67 -3.25 4.24
C ILE A 37 7.80 -4.26 4.47
N ARG A 38 7.47 -5.43 4.99
CA ARG A 38 8.44 -6.52 5.24
C ARG A 38 7.90 -7.79 4.60
N ASN A 39 8.66 -8.38 3.68
CA ASN A 39 8.31 -9.64 3.01
C ASN A 39 6.89 -9.67 2.40
N GLY A 40 6.43 -8.54 1.86
CA GLY A 40 5.09 -8.42 1.26
C GLY A 40 3.95 -8.14 2.24
N GLU A 41 4.27 -7.94 3.52
CA GLU A 41 3.32 -7.64 4.59
C GLU A 41 3.48 -6.19 5.06
N MET A 42 2.36 -5.56 5.35
CA MET A 42 2.32 -4.22 5.92
C MET A 42 2.29 -4.32 7.44
N VAL A 43 3.36 -3.86 8.09
CA VAL A 43 3.50 -3.88 9.55
C VAL A 43 3.28 -2.46 10.05
N VAL A 44 2.09 -2.17 10.58
CA VAL A 44 1.79 -0.88 11.22
C VAL A 44 2.48 -0.82 12.57
N LEU A 45 3.28 0.22 12.76
CA LEU A 45 4.18 0.37 13.91
C LEU A 45 3.61 1.34 14.96
N GLY A 46 2.74 2.24 14.53
CA GLY A 46 2.08 3.19 15.42
C GLY A 46 1.47 4.34 14.65
N ASN A 47 1.09 5.38 15.38
CA ASN A 47 0.57 6.62 14.83
C ASN A 47 1.32 7.82 15.43
N ILE A 48 1.57 8.86 14.63
CA ILE A 48 2.31 10.06 15.07
C ILE A 48 1.68 10.79 16.27
N PHE A 49 0.40 10.56 16.55
CA PHE A 49 -0.29 11.15 17.71
C PHE A 49 -0.10 10.36 19.01
N PHE A 50 0.06 9.03 18.96
CA PHE A 50 -0.03 8.16 20.14
C PHE A 50 1.17 8.29 21.10
N SER A 51 2.30 8.82 20.63
CA SER A 51 3.51 9.05 21.45
C SER A 51 3.93 10.52 21.48
N HIS A 52 3.01 11.45 21.14
CA HIS A 52 3.32 12.88 20.99
C HIS A 52 4.53 13.10 20.06
N ILE A 53 4.65 12.26 19.02
CA ILE A 53 5.64 12.45 17.97
C ILE A 53 5.34 13.79 17.29
N ILE A 54 4.07 14.08 17.04
CA ILE A 54 3.59 15.41 16.68
C ILE A 54 2.49 15.78 17.66
N GLY A 55 2.48 17.04 18.11
CA GLY A 55 1.38 17.57 18.91
C GLY A 55 0.10 17.58 18.09
N PRO A 56 -1.05 17.09 18.60
CA PRO A 56 -2.31 17.15 17.86
C PRO A 56 -2.68 18.58 17.40
N GLU A 57 -2.25 19.59 18.16
CA GLU A 57 -2.40 21.02 17.87
C GLU A 57 -1.59 21.51 16.66
N ASP A 58 -0.49 20.82 16.33
CA ASP A 58 0.38 21.16 15.22
C ASP A 58 -0.15 20.58 13.90
N VAL A 59 -1.18 19.74 13.93
CA VAL A 59 -1.70 19.03 12.75
C VAL A 59 -3.04 19.58 12.32
N ASN A 60 -3.09 20.06 11.08
CA ASN A 60 -4.32 20.44 10.42
C ASN A 60 -4.88 19.24 9.63
N ILE A 61 -6.01 18.70 10.09
CA ILE A 61 -6.73 17.65 9.37
C ILE A 61 -7.82 18.25 8.51
N SER A 62 -7.73 18.01 7.20
CA SER A 62 -8.75 18.37 6.23
C SER A 62 -9.67 17.17 5.99
N TYR A 63 -10.96 17.42 6.12
CA TYR A 63 -12.04 16.51 5.75
C TYR A 63 -12.58 17.01 4.41
N ASP A 64 -12.17 16.37 3.31
CA ASP A 64 -12.66 16.71 1.98
C ASP A 64 -13.71 15.70 1.53
N GLU A 65 -14.71 16.16 0.80
CA GLU A 65 -15.97 15.44 0.64
C GLU A 65 -16.11 14.69 -0.69
N HIS A 66 -15.23 14.88 -1.68
CA HIS A 66 -15.55 14.36 -3.02
C HIS A 66 -14.35 13.79 -3.78
N LEU A 67 -14.07 12.51 -3.55
CA LEU A 67 -13.29 11.69 -4.49
C LEU A 67 -14.11 11.46 -5.77
N ASN A 68 -13.45 11.47 -6.93
CA ASN A 68 -14.10 11.21 -8.21
C ASN A 68 -14.70 9.80 -8.24
N GLY A 69 -16.03 9.69 -8.15
CA GLY A 69 -16.71 8.40 -8.06
C GLY A 69 -16.46 7.47 -9.25
N ALA A 70 -16.17 8.01 -10.44
CA ALA A 70 -15.90 7.23 -11.64
C ALA A 70 -14.56 6.46 -11.56
N GLU A 71 -13.59 6.99 -10.83
CA GLU A 71 -12.27 6.36 -10.63
C GLU A 71 -12.31 5.21 -9.63
N TRP A 72 -13.41 5.08 -8.88
CA TRP A 72 -13.61 4.12 -7.80
C TRP A 72 -14.61 3.01 -8.15
N LYS A 73 -14.82 2.80 -9.46
CA LYS A 73 -15.54 1.69 -10.05
C LYS A 73 -14.81 1.24 -11.32
N PHE A 74 -14.18 0.07 -11.27
CA PHE A 74 -13.38 -0.45 -12.39
C PHE A 74 -13.20 -1.97 -12.28
N GLU A 75 -12.81 -2.58 -13.39
CA GLU A 75 -12.66 -4.03 -13.53
C GLU A 75 -11.56 -4.36 -14.53
N ASP A 76 -11.05 -5.58 -14.44
CA ASP A 76 -10.08 -6.15 -15.38
C ASP A 76 -10.41 -7.62 -15.66
N GLY A 77 -10.64 -7.93 -16.94
CA GLY A 77 -10.99 -9.27 -17.39
C GLY A 77 -12.31 -9.80 -16.82
N VAL A 78 -13.35 -8.97 -16.76
CA VAL A 78 -14.70 -9.37 -16.34
C VAL A 78 -15.67 -9.12 -17.49
N SER A 79 -16.55 -10.09 -17.71
CA SER A 79 -17.69 -9.96 -18.64
C SER A 79 -19.00 -10.21 -17.89
N ARG A 80 -20.09 -9.68 -18.44
CA ARG A 80 -21.44 -9.79 -17.86
C ARG A 80 -22.32 -10.62 -18.81
N PRO A 81 -22.17 -11.96 -18.84
CA PRO A 81 -22.95 -12.81 -19.74
C PRO A 81 -24.47 -12.69 -19.52
N TYR A 82 -24.89 -12.28 -18.33
CA TYR A 82 -26.30 -12.02 -18.03
C TYR A 82 -26.45 -10.82 -17.09
N SER A 83 -27.38 -9.93 -17.42
CA SER A 83 -27.84 -8.84 -16.55
C SER A 83 -29.29 -8.55 -16.91
N GLY A 84 -30.23 -8.87 -16.02
CA GLY A 84 -31.64 -8.74 -16.35
C GLY A 84 -32.58 -9.06 -15.20
N ARG A 85 -33.88 -9.07 -15.54
CA ARG A 85 -34.95 -9.43 -14.62
C ARG A 85 -35.16 -10.94 -14.63
N SER A 86 -35.44 -11.48 -13.45
CA SER A 86 -35.85 -12.86 -13.26
C SER A 86 -37.03 -12.89 -12.30
N SER A 87 -37.90 -13.88 -12.44
CA SER A 87 -39.05 -14.08 -11.56
C SER A 87 -38.83 -15.33 -10.71
N GLY A 88 -39.17 -15.22 -9.43
CA GLY A 88 -39.13 -16.32 -8.47
C GLY A 88 -40.54 -16.76 -8.09
N HIS A 89 -40.72 -18.07 -7.87
CA HIS A 89 -41.94 -18.62 -7.30
C HIS A 89 -41.72 -18.81 -5.79
N GLY A 90 -42.32 -17.93 -4.99
CA GLY A 90 -42.27 -18.02 -3.52
C GLY A 90 -43.32 -18.97 -2.95
N ALA A 91 -43.23 -19.27 -1.65
CA ALA A 91 -44.22 -20.09 -0.92
C ALA A 91 -45.56 -19.37 -0.63
N GLY A 92 -45.75 -18.14 -1.10
CA GLY A 92 -46.98 -17.36 -1.00
C GLY A 92 -47.59 -17.06 -2.37
N PRO A 93 -48.82 -16.52 -2.44
CA PRO A 93 -49.46 -16.18 -3.70
C PRO A 93 -48.82 -14.90 -4.29
N GLY A 94 -48.07 -15.05 -5.38
CA GLY A 94 -47.52 -13.96 -6.18
C GLY A 94 -46.14 -14.28 -6.76
N GLU A 95 -45.94 -13.97 -8.04
CA GLU A 95 -44.60 -13.88 -8.63
C GLU A 95 -43.87 -12.69 -8.01
N PHE A 96 -42.63 -12.87 -7.56
CA PHE A 96 -41.77 -11.76 -7.17
C PHE A 96 -40.69 -11.55 -8.23
N GLU A 97 -40.51 -10.30 -8.65
CA GLU A 97 -39.47 -9.92 -9.62
C GLU A 97 -38.20 -9.50 -8.88
N PHE A 98 -37.06 -9.99 -9.37
CA PHE A 98 -35.75 -9.63 -8.87
C PHE A 98 -34.78 -9.35 -10.03
N SER A 99 -33.77 -8.52 -9.78
CA SER A 99 -32.68 -8.35 -10.75
C SER A 99 -31.59 -9.37 -10.47
N LYS A 100 -31.11 -10.04 -11.52
CA LYS A 100 -30.04 -11.03 -11.48
C LYS A 100 -28.93 -10.63 -12.44
N GLN A 101 -27.69 -10.87 -12.03
CA GLN A 101 -26.50 -10.61 -12.82
C GLN A 101 -25.50 -11.75 -12.63
N VAL A 102 -24.89 -12.17 -13.73
CA VAL A 102 -23.82 -13.16 -13.77
C VAL A 102 -22.55 -12.45 -14.24
N LEU A 103 -21.47 -12.60 -13.49
CA LEU A 103 -20.14 -12.07 -13.79
C LEU A 103 -19.21 -13.24 -14.10
N ALA A 104 -18.60 -13.24 -15.28
CA ALA A 104 -17.62 -14.24 -15.68
C ALA A 104 -16.23 -13.62 -15.76
N PHE A 105 -15.24 -14.27 -15.16
CA PHE A 105 -13.87 -13.78 -15.04
C PHE A 105 -12.96 -14.50 -16.05
N ALA A 106 -12.19 -13.73 -16.81
CA ALA A 106 -11.35 -14.23 -17.90
C ALA A 106 -10.15 -15.07 -17.42
N GLY A 107 -9.78 -14.99 -16.14
CA GLY A 107 -8.70 -15.79 -15.59
C GLY A 107 -8.31 -15.42 -14.16
N TYR A 108 -7.22 -16.04 -13.71
CA TYR A 108 -6.65 -15.81 -12.38
C TYR A 108 -6.31 -14.32 -12.16
N GLY A 109 -6.82 -13.78 -11.06
CA GLY A 109 -6.61 -12.38 -10.65
C GLY A 109 -7.42 -11.35 -11.43
N SER A 110 -8.27 -11.77 -12.40
CA SER A 110 -9.29 -10.88 -12.95
C SER A 110 -10.23 -10.41 -11.85
N PHE A 111 -10.68 -9.17 -11.87
CA PHE A 111 -11.41 -8.60 -10.75
C PHE A 111 -12.45 -7.56 -11.19
N VAL A 112 -13.43 -7.33 -10.32
CA VAL A 112 -14.35 -6.18 -10.40
C VAL A 112 -14.41 -5.51 -9.03
N PHE A 113 -14.32 -4.18 -9.04
CA PHE A 113 -14.38 -3.34 -7.85
C PHE A 113 -15.42 -2.24 -8.04
N SER A 114 -16.20 -1.99 -6.99
CA SER A 114 -17.18 -0.92 -6.94
C SER A 114 -17.26 -0.37 -5.52
N SER A 115 -17.43 0.94 -5.40
CA SER A 115 -17.62 1.58 -4.10
C SER A 115 -18.54 2.79 -4.19
N ALA A 116 -19.15 3.14 -3.07
CA ALA A 116 -20.12 4.23 -2.97
C ALA A 116 -19.83 5.16 -1.79
N ASP A 117 -20.35 6.39 -1.88
CA ASP A 117 -20.28 7.45 -0.87
C ASP A 117 -18.89 7.54 -0.19
N ARG A 118 -17.93 8.13 -0.90
CA ARG A 118 -16.51 8.15 -0.53
C ARG A 118 -16.22 9.41 0.28
N LYS A 119 -15.41 9.29 1.32
CA LYS A 119 -14.96 10.40 2.16
C LYS A 119 -13.45 10.34 2.31
N LEU A 120 -12.81 11.51 2.32
CA LEU A 120 -11.38 11.66 2.44
C LEU A 120 -11.01 12.39 3.72
N VAL A 121 -9.98 11.88 4.41
CA VAL A 121 -9.33 12.55 5.53
C VAL A 121 -7.85 12.68 5.18
N ARG A 122 -7.28 13.88 5.32
CA ARG A 122 -5.87 14.14 4.98
C ARG A 122 -5.19 15.08 5.97
N ILE A 123 -3.88 14.93 6.11
CA ILE A 123 -3.01 15.91 6.76
C ILE A 123 -2.77 17.07 5.78
N ALA A 124 -3.37 18.23 6.06
CA ALA A 124 -3.36 19.38 5.16
C ALA A 124 -2.05 20.17 5.18
N ASN A 125 -1.36 20.17 6.33
CA ASN A 125 -0.13 20.93 6.55
C ASN A 125 1.12 20.02 6.58
N TRP A 126 1.16 19.01 5.71
CA TRP A 126 2.28 18.05 5.65
C TRP A 126 3.65 18.74 5.51
N SER A 127 3.73 19.82 4.72
CA SER A 127 4.95 20.60 4.51
C SER A 127 5.60 21.07 5.81
N ASP A 128 4.78 21.34 6.82
CA ASP A 128 5.20 21.94 8.08
C ASP A 128 5.69 20.86 9.05
N LEU A 129 5.21 19.62 8.89
CA LEU A 129 5.50 18.48 9.76
C LEU A 129 6.68 17.64 9.28
N GLN A 130 6.96 17.66 7.98
CA GLN A 130 7.82 16.67 7.32
C GLN A 130 9.23 16.58 7.93
N ASP A 131 9.87 17.71 8.24
CA ASP A 131 11.24 17.77 8.77
C ASP A 131 11.27 17.27 10.23
N GLN A 132 10.27 17.69 11.00
CA GLN A 132 10.10 17.23 12.38
C GLN A 132 9.89 15.72 12.43
N LEU A 133 9.11 15.17 11.50
CA LEU A 133 8.90 13.72 11.36
C LEU A 133 10.19 12.99 10.98
N ILE A 134 11.02 13.53 10.09
CA ILE A 134 12.33 12.94 9.77
C ILE A 134 13.16 12.84 11.05
N ILE A 135 13.33 13.95 11.77
CA ILE A 135 14.15 13.99 12.98
C ILE A 135 13.61 13.00 14.03
N LYS A 136 12.30 13.00 14.25
CA LYS A 136 11.69 12.22 15.33
C LYS A 136 11.63 10.73 15.04
N LEU A 137 11.34 10.33 13.80
CA LEU A 137 11.25 8.92 13.39
C LEU A 137 12.61 8.29 13.07
N THR A 138 13.66 9.09 12.83
CA THR A 138 15.00 8.56 12.52
C THR A 138 16.02 8.72 13.63
N GLN A 139 15.80 9.64 14.59
CA GLN A 139 16.76 9.93 15.67
C GLN A 139 16.17 9.98 17.08
N VAL A 140 15.07 10.71 17.30
CA VAL A 140 14.64 11.03 18.67
C VAL A 140 13.93 9.85 19.33
N TYR A 141 12.93 9.28 18.66
CA TYR A 141 12.12 8.19 19.20
C TYR A 141 12.48 6.84 18.61
N TYR A 142 12.89 6.83 17.35
CA TYR A 142 13.20 5.61 16.61
C TYR A 142 14.43 5.82 15.74
N SER A 143 14.95 4.72 15.16
CA SER A 143 16.10 4.74 14.24
C SER A 143 15.71 4.22 12.86
N PHE A 144 14.51 4.56 12.38
CA PHE A 144 14.05 4.08 11.09
C PHE A 144 14.94 4.59 9.96
N ARG A 145 15.21 3.70 9.00
CA ARG A 145 15.89 4.00 7.72
C ARG A 145 14.95 3.87 6.52
N GLU A 146 13.85 3.16 6.74
CA GLU A 146 12.76 2.92 5.81
C GLU A 146 11.48 2.96 6.64
N VAL A 147 10.58 3.88 6.34
CA VAL A 147 9.28 4.00 7.01
C VAL A 147 8.33 4.74 6.09
N PHE A 148 7.07 4.35 6.13
CA PHE A 148 5.98 4.99 5.42
C PHE A 148 5.11 5.71 6.44
N VAL A 149 4.58 6.88 6.09
CA VAL A 149 3.60 7.62 6.89
C VAL A 149 2.36 7.86 6.03
N VAL A 150 1.21 7.38 6.49
CA VAL A 150 -0.08 7.62 5.85
C VAL A 150 -0.40 9.11 5.94
N THR A 151 -0.56 9.76 4.79
CA THR A 151 -0.90 11.19 4.72
C THR A 151 -2.37 11.41 4.43
N GLU A 152 -3.00 10.46 3.75
CA GLU A 152 -4.40 10.51 3.37
C GLU A 152 -5.05 9.14 3.55
N SER A 153 -6.29 9.13 4.02
CA SER A 153 -7.11 7.93 4.13
C SER A 153 -8.48 8.17 3.53
N ALA A 154 -8.86 7.30 2.60
CA ALA A 154 -10.17 7.26 1.97
C ALA A 154 -11.01 6.14 2.60
N SER A 155 -12.27 6.46 2.85
CA SER A 155 -13.28 5.51 3.33
C SER A 155 -14.51 5.57 2.44
N THR A 156 -15.21 4.46 2.29
CA THR A 156 -16.45 4.38 1.51
C THR A 156 -17.58 3.92 2.41
N ALA A 157 -18.83 4.29 2.14
CA ALA A 157 -19.96 3.78 2.94
C ALA A 157 -20.08 2.26 2.81
N HIS A 158 -19.88 1.77 1.59
CA HIS A 158 -19.73 0.37 1.25
C HIS A 158 -18.81 0.22 0.04
N TRP A 159 -18.20 -0.95 -0.09
CA TRP A 159 -17.45 -1.35 -1.28
C TRP A 159 -17.58 -2.84 -1.51
N SER A 160 -17.36 -3.27 -2.75
CA SER A 160 -17.38 -4.68 -3.14
C SER A 160 -16.21 -4.99 -4.05
N LEU A 161 -15.58 -6.13 -3.79
CA LEU A 161 -14.49 -6.67 -4.60
C LEU A 161 -14.77 -8.15 -4.86
N ALA A 162 -14.67 -8.55 -6.12
CA ALA A 162 -14.62 -9.95 -6.51
C ALA A 162 -13.35 -10.20 -7.32
N VAL A 163 -12.65 -11.31 -7.06
CA VAL A 163 -11.43 -11.72 -7.76
C VAL A 163 -11.56 -13.19 -8.19
N GLY A 164 -11.41 -13.43 -9.48
CA GLY A 164 -11.47 -14.77 -10.07
C GLY A 164 -10.23 -15.61 -9.73
N GLY A 165 -10.45 -16.86 -9.32
CA GLY A 165 -9.40 -17.84 -9.05
C GLY A 165 -9.03 -18.71 -10.26
N SER A 166 -9.83 -18.67 -11.34
CA SER A 166 -9.57 -19.45 -12.55
C SER A 166 -10.26 -18.82 -13.78
N GLN A 167 -10.12 -19.43 -14.95
CA GLN A 167 -10.80 -19.01 -16.19
C GLN A 167 -12.29 -19.37 -16.22
N ASP A 168 -12.71 -20.35 -15.40
CA ASP A 168 -14.12 -20.76 -15.27
C ASP A 168 -14.79 -20.10 -14.05
N ALA A 169 -14.21 -19.00 -13.57
CA ALA A 169 -14.70 -18.31 -12.40
C ALA A 169 -15.96 -17.49 -12.75
N GLU A 170 -17.01 -17.70 -11.97
CA GLU A 170 -18.32 -17.11 -12.17
C GLU A 170 -18.94 -16.70 -10.84
N LEU A 171 -19.52 -15.51 -10.80
CA LEU A 171 -20.27 -14.98 -9.67
C LEU A 171 -21.68 -14.63 -10.11
N GLU A 172 -22.66 -15.30 -9.52
CA GLU A 172 -24.07 -14.99 -9.70
C GLU A 172 -24.60 -14.21 -8.49
N ILE A 173 -25.19 -13.04 -8.75
CA ILE A 173 -25.75 -12.15 -7.75
C ILE A 173 -27.17 -11.73 -8.11
N ALA A 174 -27.95 -11.39 -7.10
CA ALA A 174 -29.28 -10.81 -7.25
C ALA A 174 -29.62 -9.78 -6.19
N THR A 175 -30.56 -8.88 -6.48
CA THR A 175 -31.15 -7.92 -5.53
C THR A 175 -32.57 -8.32 -5.18
N ALA A 176 -33.02 -8.03 -3.96
CA ALA A 176 -34.38 -8.37 -3.52
C ALA A 176 -35.47 -7.49 -4.17
N THR A 177 -35.09 -6.31 -4.66
CA THR A 177 -35.97 -5.39 -5.36
C THR A 177 -35.60 -5.32 -6.83
N GLU A 178 -36.61 -5.15 -7.66
CA GLU A 178 -36.44 -4.88 -9.07
C GLU A 178 -35.74 -3.53 -9.27
N ASN A 179 -34.66 -3.52 -10.05
CA ASN A 179 -34.12 -2.30 -10.62
C ASN A 179 -34.64 -2.14 -12.05
N PHE A 180 -35.29 -1.00 -12.34
CA PHE A 180 -35.77 -0.68 -13.68
C PHE A 180 -34.57 -0.37 -14.60
N GLY A 181 -34.17 -1.34 -15.45
CA GLY A 181 -33.17 -1.16 -16.53
C GLY A 181 -32.11 -2.27 -16.63
N LEU A 182 -31.19 -2.14 -17.59
CA LEU A 182 -29.93 -2.91 -17.68
C LEU A 182 -28.94 -2.40 -16.62
N VAL A 183 -29.26 -2.61 -15.34
CA VAL A 183 -28.48 -2.04 -14.24
C VAL A 183 -27.41 -3.03 -13.78
N ASP A 184 -26.17 -2.55 -13.75
CA ASP A 184 -25.07 -3.22 -13.07
C ASP A 184 -25.34 -3.21 -11.56
N ILE A 185 -25.83 -4.34 -11.04
CA ILE A 185 -26.19 -4.46 -9.64
C ILE A 185 -24.97 -4.70 -8.75
N PHE A 186 -23.79 -4.99 -9.31
CA PHE A 186 -22.57 -5.19 -8.54
C PHE A 186 -22.21 -3.97 -7.68
N GLY A 187 -22.10 -4.19 -6.37
CA GLY A 187 -21.82 -3.15 -5.37
C GLY A 187 -23.06 -2.48 -4.78
N HIS A 188 -24.27 -2.86 -5.21
CA HIS A 188 -25.50 -2.39 -4.56
C HIS A 188 -25.63 -3.02 -3.15
N PRO A 189 -26.02 -2.28 -2.10
CA PRO A 189 -25.99 -2.73 -0.70
C PRO A 189 -26.90 -3.95 -0.41
N ASP A 190 -27.95 -4.11 -1.22
CA ASP A 190 -28.94 -5.19 -1.10
C ASP A 190 -28.62 -6.43 -1.96
N VAL A 191 -27.43 -6.49 -2.56
CA VAL A 191 -26.99 -7.64 -3.32
C VAL A 191 -26.83 -8.87 -2.42
N ARG A 192 -27.30 -10.00 -2.94
CA ARG A 192 -27.09 -11.33 -2.38
C ARG A 192 -26.39 -12.20 -3.41
N THR A 193 -25.47 -13.02 -2.94
CA THR A 193 -24.84 -14.07 -3.75
C THR A 193 -25.80 -15.23 -3.91
N ILE A 194 -26.06 -15.62 -5.15
CA ILE A 194 -26.79 -16.86 -5.47
C ILE A 194 -25.78 -17.99 -5.63
N GLN A 195 -24.71 -17.76 -6.39
CA GLN A 195 -23.70 -18.76 -6.68
C GLN A 195 -22.31 -18.12 -6.79
N SER A 196 -21.30 -18.84 -6.33
CA SER A 196 -19.90 -18.49 -6.49
C SER A 196 -19.14 -19.75 -6.93
N LYS A 197 -18.62 -19.75 -8.15
CA LYS A 197 -17.88 -20.87 -8.75
C LYS A 197 -16.46 -20.39 -9.07
N ASN A 198 -15.44 -21.05 -8.51
CA ASN A 198 -14.02 -20.75 -8.73
C ASN A 198 -13.62 -19.26 -8.54
N VAL A 199 -14.42 -18.49 -7.81
CA VAL A 199 -14.08 -17.14 -7.36
C VAL A 199 -13.28 -17.31 -6.07
N GLU A 200 -12.06 -16.78 -6.05
CA GLU A 200 -11.14 -16.97 -4.94
C GLU A 200 -11.42 -15.98 -3.81
N TYR A 201 -11.88 -14.78 -4.17
CA TYR A 201 -12.26 -13.76 -3.20
C TYR A 201 -13.53 -13.05 -3.64
N TYR A 202 -14.50 -12.97 -2.73
CA TYR A 202 -15.64 -12.07 -2.86
C TYR A 202 -15.94 -11.47 -1.50
N HIS A 203 -15.96 -10.14 -1.43
CA HIS A 203 -16.26 -9.42 -0.21
C HIS A 203 -17.07 -8.17 -0.51
N MET A 204 -18.07 -7.93 0.35
CA MET A 204 -18.82 -6.69 0.41
C MET A 204 -18.68 -6.12 1.80
N GLU A 205 -17.97 -5.00 1.91
CA GLU A 205 -17.87 -4.24 3.15
C GLU A 205 -19.07 -3.30 3.23
N LYS A 206 -19.80 -3.39 4.34
CA LYS A 206 -21.00 -2.57 4.61
C LYS A 206 -20.73 -1.46 5.62
N GLN A 207 -19.58 -1.51 6.28
CA GLN A 207 -19.18 -0.53 7.28
C GLN A 207 -18.16 0.44 6.69
N ARG A 208 -18.30 1.71 7.03
CA ARG A 208 -17.31 2.73 6.66
C ARG A 208 -16.01 2.48 7.41
N ARG A 209 -15.02 1.92 6.71
CA ARG A 209 -13.66 1.69 7.21
C ARG A 209 -12.64 2.38 6.31
N PRO A 210 -11.61 3.03 6.88
CA PRO A 210 -10.56 3.65 6.09
C PRO A 210 -9.55 2.57 5.65
N ALA A 211 -9.84 1.93 4.53
CA ALA A 211 -9.07 0.80 4.00
C ALA A 211 -8.22 1.18 2.78
N PHE A 212 -8.27 2.43 2.33
CA PHE A 212 -7.56 2.90 1.14
C PHE A 212 -6.80 4.15 1.51
N PHE A 213 -5.52 4.25 1.16
CA PHE A 213 -4.66 5.30 1.69
C PHE A 213 -3.65 5.80 0.67
N ARG A 214 -3.11 6.99 0.92
CA ARG A 214 -1.85 7.46 0.35
C ARG A 214 -0.85 7.64 1.48
N ALA A 215 0.39 7.31 1.20
CA ALA A 215 1.48 7.46 2.14
C ALA A 215 2.68 8.12 1.48
N LYS A 216 3.53 8.69 2.32
CA LYS A 216 4.86 9.13 1.95
C LYS A 216 5.89 8.18 2.54
N LYS A 217 6.86 7.79 1.74
CA LYS A 217 8.00 6.97 2.14
C LYS A 217 9.22 7.81 2.43
N LEU A 218 9.92 7.45 3.49
CA LEU A 218 11.22 7.99 3.80
C LEU A 218 12.22 7.42 2.79
N VAL A 219 12.87 8.29 2.02
CA VAL A 219 13.89 7.91 1.04
C VAL A 219 15.18 8.65 1.32
N VAL A 220 16.28 8.06 0.86
CA VAL A 220 17.60 8.66 0.99
C VAL A 220 17.80 9.70 -0.12
N GLN A 221 18.47 10.79 0.21
CA GLN A 221 18.87 11.81 -0.75
C GLN A 221 20.21 11.41 -1.42
N ASP A 222 20.17 11.09 -2.71
CA ASP A 222 21.32 10.57 -3.46
C ASP A 222 22.53 11.52 -3.49
N GLU A 223 22.28 12.84 -3.48
CA GLU A 223 23.31 13.87 -3.62
C GLU A 223 24.36 13.85 -2.50
N LYS A 224 23.95 13.49 -1.28
CA LYS A 224 24.85 13.40 -0.11
C LYS A 224 25.42 12.00 0.09
N ILE A 225 24.75 10.96 -0.42
CA ILE A 225 25.28 9.60 -0.44
C ILE A 225 26.57 9.53 -1.24
N GLY A 226 26.64 10.18 -2.41
CA GLY A 226 27.86 10.17 -3.24
C GLY A 226 29.08 10.73 -2.52
N VAL A 227 28.91 11.80 -1.75
CA VAL A 227 29.97 12.39 -0.93
C VAL A 227 30.37 11.44 0.20
N PHE A 228 29.39 10.87 0.90
CA PHE A 228 29.63 9.91 1.98
C PHE A 228 30.30 8.61 1.51
N ILE A 229 29.90 8.05 0.36
CA ILE A 229 30.56 6.89 -0.26
C ILE A 229 32.03 7.24 -0.52
N ASN A 230 32.31 8.42 -1.08
CA ASN A 230 33.67 8.84 -1.33
C ASN A 230 34.48 8.98 -0.04
N GLU A 231 33.91 9.53 1.03
CA GLU A 231 34.55 9.60 2.35
C GLU A 231 34.79 8.23 2.97
N LEU A 232 33.83 7.30 2.87
CA LEU A 232 33.99 5.91 3.31
C LEU A 232 35.09 5.19 2.53
N ILE A 233 35.15 5.38 1.21
CA ILE A 233 36.22 4.83 0.36
C ILE A 233 37.58 5.40 0.81
N LEU A 234 37.67 6.70 1.07
CA LEU A 234 38.89 7.35 1.56
C LEU A 234 39.31 6.85 2.95
N HIS A 235 38.36 6.71 3.88
CA HIS A 235 38.62 6.14 5.21
C HIS A 235 39.05 4.67 5.15
N ARG A 236 38.49 3.89 4.22
CA ARG A 236 38.88 2.49 3.99
C ARG A 236 40.27 2.37 3.36
N ARG A 237 40.75 3.35 2.59
CA ARG A 237 42.15 3.38 2.14
C ARG A 237 43.12 3.55 3.32
N LYS A 238 42.76 4.35 4.32
CA LYS A 238 43.51 4.48 5.59
C LYS A 238 43.42 3.24 6.48
N HIS A 239 42.59 2.25 6.14
CA HIS A 239 42.48 1.00 6.89
C HIS A 239 43.74 0.13 6.78
N GLN A 240 44.51 0.26 5.70
CA GLN A 240 45.80 -0.42 5.57
C GLN A 240 46.81 0.11 6.59
N GLU A 241 46.79 1.41 6.90
CA GLU A 241 47.79 2.05 7.76
C GLU A 241 47.71 1.59 9.22
N TRP A 242 46.50 1.50 9.80
CA TRP A 242 46.37 1.05 11.18
C TRP A 242 46.58 -0.46 11.34
N ALA A 243 46.17 -1.26 10.34
CA ALA A 243 46.33 -2.71 10.38
C ALA A 243 47.82 -3.10 10.34
N LEU A 244 48.61 -2.40 9.51
CA LEU A 244 50.07 -2.51 9.47
C LEU A 244 50.74 -2.11 10.79
N GLY A 245 50.19 -1.11 11.50
CA GLY A 245 50.70 -0.67 12.79
C GLY A 245 50.27 -1.51 13.99
N PHE A 246 49.23 -2.34 13.86
CA PHE A 246 48.66 -3.12 14.97
C PHE A 246 48.97 -4.61 14.88
N TYR A 247 49.01 -5.20 13.67
CA TYR A 247 49.29 -6.61 13.49
C TYR A 247 50.66 -6.83 12.85
N GLU A 248 51.65 -7.21 13.65
CA GLU A 248 53.03 -7.48 13.19
C GLU A 248 53.20 -8.82 12.46
N GLN A 249 52.20 -9.71 12.53
CA GLN A 249 52.31 -11.13 12.12
C GLN A 249 51.71 -11.46 10.75
N PHE A 250 51.08 -10.51 10.06
CA PHE A 250 50.48 -10.76 8.75
C PHE A 250 51.34 -10.15 7.64
N ASP A 251 51.81 -10.99 6.72
CA ASP A 251 52.52 -10.56 5.51
C ASP A 251 51.57 -9.77 4.59
N THR A 252 51.93 -8.53 4.28
CA THR A 252 51.03 -7.57 3.61
C THR A 252 51.24 -7.46 2.10
N ASP A 253 51.67 -8.53 1.44
CA ASP A 253 51.80 -8.54 -0.03
C ASP A 253 50.45 -8.71 -0.75
N SER A 254 49.37 -9.03 -0.02
CA SER A 254 48.03 -8.99 -0.60
C SER A 254 47.49 -7.56 -0.53
N VAL A 255 47.42 -6.87 -1.67
CA VAL A 255 46.58 -5.68 -1.82
C VAL A 255 45.17 -6.11 -1.42
N TYR A 256 44.67 -5.55 -0.32
CA TYR A 256 43.35 -5.87 0.21
C TYR A 256 42.29 -5.28 -0.73
N ILE A 257 42.00 -5.99 -1.83
CA ILE A 257 40.98 -5.60 -2.80
C ILE A 257 39.65 -6.09 -2.23
N HIS A 258 39.04 -5.27 -1.36
CA HIS A 258 37.61 -5.41 -1.12
C HIS A 258 36.89 -4.97 -2.39
N ALA A 259 36.47 -5.95 -3.20
CA ALA A 259 35.42 -5.72 -4.16
C ALA A 259 34.24 -5.15 -3.36
N LEU A 260 33.82 -3.93 -3.69
CA LEU A 260 32.49 -3.46 -3.32
C LEU A 260 31.55 -4.52 -3.88
N SER A 261 31.08 -5.42 -3.01
CA SER A 261 29.94 -6.26 -3.33
C SER A 261 28.82 -5.27 -3.57
N GLY A 262 28.58 -4.94 -4.85
CA GLY A 262 27.48 -4.12 -5.32
C GLY A 262 26.18 -4.90 -5.16
N ASN A 263 25.94 -5.38 -3.94
CA ASN A 263 24.73 -6.07 -3.58
C ASN A 263 23.73 -4.94 -3.28
N PRO A 264 22.72 -4.74 -4.14
CA PRO A 264 21.78 -3.62 -4.02
C PRO A 264 20.89 -3.70 -2.76
N GLY A 265 21.05 -4.73 -1.93
CA GLY A 265 20.30 -4.94 -0.69
C GLY A 265 20.96 -4.44 0.60
N TYR A 266 22.23 -3.97 0.57
CA TYR A 266 22.84 -3.34 1.75
C TYR A 266 22.62 -1.83 1.70
N SER A 267 21.79 -1.31 2.61
CA SER A 267 21.64 0.12 2.76
C SER A 267 22.95 0.72 3.26
N LEU A 268 23.59 1.57 2.45
CA LEU A 268 24.78 2.33 2.86
C LEU A 268 24.53 3.13 4.15
N LEU A 269 23.27 3.44 4.46
CA LEU A 269 22.89 4.08 5.72
C LEU A 269 23.05 3.19 6.94
N ASP A 270 23.02 1.86 6.79
CA ASP A 270 23.29 0.93 7.88
C ASP A 270 24.78 0.92 8.26
N SER A 271 25.63 1.49 7.40
CA SER A 271 27.07 1.67 7.65
C SER A 271 27.43 3.02 8.27
N LEU A 272 26.48 3.94 8.41
CA LEU A 272 26.68 5.21 9.12
C LEU A 272 26.85 4.95 10.62
N ARG A 273 27.87 5.56 11.22
CA ARG A 273 28.05 5.45 12.68
C ARG A 273 26.89 6.16 13.38
N ALA A 274 26.45 5.63 14.52
CA ALA A 274 25.35 6.20 15.31
C ALA A 274 25.53 7.69 15.64
N ASN A 275 26.78 8.17 15.67
CA ASN A 275 27.12 9.56 16.00
C ASN A 275 27.14 10.51 14.79
N GLU A 276 27.14 9.97 13.57
CA GLU A 276 27.18 10.73 12.30
C GLU A 276 25.77 11.06 11.78
N LEU A 277 24.75 10.42 12.36
CA LEU A 277 23.34 10.67 12.10
C LEU A 277 22.75 11.33 13.35
N ASN A 278 22.92 12.64 13.46
CA ASN A 278 22.21 13.50 14.42
C ASN A 278 21.04 14.23 13.74
N ALA A 279 20.23 14.97 14.51
CA ALA A 279 19.04 15.67 14.02
C ALA A 279 19.33 16.59 12.82
N ASN A 280 20.44 17.33 12.83
CA ASN A 280 20.81 18.25 11.76
C ASN A 280 21.24 17.50 10.49
N THR A 281 21.95 16.38 10.65
CA THR A 281 22.37 15.55 9.52
C THR A 281 21.24 14.69 8.94
N ALA A 282 20.23 14.33 9.74
CA ALA A 282 19.11 13.50 9.29
C ALA A 282 18.35 14.16 8.12
N LEU A 283 18.15 15.48 8.18
CA LEU A 283 17.52 16.26 7.12
C LEU A 283 18.36 16.34 5.83
N LEU A 284 19.68 16.13 5.92
CA LEU A 284 20.57 16.07 4.75
C LEU A 284 20.49 14.70 4.05
N TYR A 285 20.24 13.64 4.81
CA TYR A 285 20.23 12.27 4.29
C TYR A 285 18.85 11.80 3.87
N PHE A 286 17.80 12.28 4.51
CA PHE A 286 16.44 11.80 4.26
C PHE A 286 15.55 12.88 3.68
N LYS A 287 14.61 12.44 2.86
CA LYS A 287 13.44 13.22 2.43
C LYS A 287 12.23 12.31 2.34
N TRP A 288 11.05 12.91 2.30
CA TRP A 288 9.83 12.18 1.99
C TRP A 288 9.56 12.18 0.49
N ALA A 289 9.20 11.03 -0.04
CA ALA A 289 8.70 10.86 -1.40
C ALA A 289 7.31 10.22 -1.35
N ASP A 290 6.48 10.44 -2.36
CA ASP A 290 5.20 9.74 -2.45
C ASP A 290 5.42 8.25 -2.67
N MET A 291 4.59 7.44 -2.02
CA MET A 291 4.55 6.01 -2.29
C MET A 291 4.14 5.79 -3.76
N ASN A 292 4.87 4.92 -4.44
CA ASN A 292 4.79 4.75 -5.88
C ASN A 292 4.45 3.29 -6.26
N LEU A 293 4.45 2.99 -7.57
CA LEU A 293 4.12 1.65 -8.05
C LEU A 293 5.14 0.59 -7.58
N ASP A 294 6.42 0.93 -7.42
CA ASP A 294 7.42 -0.03 -6.92
C ASP A 294 7.11 -0.47 -5.49
N ASP A 295 6.56 0.43 -4.67
CA ASP A 295 6.14 0.09 -3.30
C ASP A 295 4.88 -0.80 -3.30
N VAL A 296 4.01 -0.66 -4.30
CA VAL A 296 2.88 -1.59 -4.52
C VAL A 296 3.41 -2.97 -4.91
N GLU A 297 4.43 -3.03 -5.78
CA GLU A 297 5.09 -4.30 -6.15
C GLU A 297 5.79 -4.96 -4.96
N ALA A 298 6.35 -4.17 -4.02
CA ALA A 298 6.96 -4.68 -2.80
C ALA A 298 5.98 -5.43 -1.89
N LEU A 299 4.67 -5.15 -1.99
CA LEU A 299 3.63 -5.93 -1.31
C LEU A 299 3.48 -7.35 -1.88
N PHE A 300 3.98 -7.63 -3.08
CA PHE A 300 3.83 -8.91 -3.79
C PHE A 300 5.19 -9.52 -4.15
N PRO A 301 5.99 -9.92 -3.16
CA PRO A 301 7.31 -10.48 -3.41
C PRO A 301 7.18 -11.74 -4.26
N ARG A 302 7.95 -11.78 -5.35
CA ARG A 302 8.12 -12.98 -6.15
C ARG A 302 9.01 -13.95 -5.36
N TYR A 303 8.39 -14.82 -4.56
CA TYR A 303 9.09 -16.00 -4.08
C TYR A 303 9.52 -16.80 -5.31
N GLY A 304 10.83 -17.05 -5.43
CA GLY A 304 11.44 -17.71 -6.58
C GLY A 304 10.76 -19.03 -6.92
N ASN A 305 10.70 -19.34 -8.22
CA ASN A 305 10.42 -20.68 -8.72
C ASN A 305 11.46 -21.67 -8.22
#